data_AF-A0A962G6R3-F1
#
_entry.id   AF-A0A962G6R3-F1
#
_cell.length_a   1.000
_cell.length_b   1.000
_cell.length_c   1.000
_cell.angle_alpha   90.00
_cell.angle_beta   90.00
_cell.angle_gamma   90.00
#
_symmetry.space_group_name_H-M   'P 1'
#
loop_
_entity.id
_entity.type
_entity.pdbx_description
1 polymer ?
#
loop_
_entity_poly.entity_id
_entity_poly.type
_entity_poly.pdbx_seq_one_letter_code
_entity_poly.pdbx_strand_id
1 'polypeptide(L)'
;RRMVLLTRHGKQAQIGPVLEAALACTVEVNEQFDTDRLGTFTREVARAGSQLEAARHKARLAIELGDCAFGLGSEGAFFTDPVSGLLPWNRELVVLVDAERGIEVCGVAHGPAWNSHRQTGDWNELLAFAEAAGFPEQQLVLRPLECAQAGLRKGIGDREALAAAFEWALGQSASATVLAEADLRAHCSPRRQQRIAEAATDLARRLSSTCPQCSSPGFWLCERLPGLPCAWCGEPTDLAVTDTHGCVRCAYREERAAAGPTEADPAHCRLCNP
;
A
#
# COMPACT_ATOMS: atom_id res chain seq x y z
N ARG A 1 -21.94 5.06 -11.27
CA ARG A 1 -21.35 4.03 -12.17
C ARG A 1 -20.90 2.84 -11.34
N ARG A 2 -21.02 1.61 -11.84
CA ARG A 2 -20.58 0.39 -11.15
C ARG A 2 -19.08 0.18 -11.36
N MET A 3 -18.36 -0.22 -10.32
CA MET A 3 -16.94 -0.62 -10.35
C MET A 3 -16.79 -1.94 -9.60
N VAL A 4 -16.01 -2.87 -10.14
CA VAL A 4 -15.79 -4.17 -9.51
C VAL A 4 -14.39 -4.22 -8.94
N LEU A 5 -14.28 -4.48 -7.64
CA LEU A 5 -13.04 -4.63 -6.91
C LEU A 5 -12.74 -6.11 -6.70
N LEU A 6 -11.59 -6.55 -7.20
CA LEU A 6 -11.08 -7.89 -6.92
C LEU A 6 -10.14 -7.84 -5.71
N THR A 7 -10.64 -8.28 -4.54
CA THR A 7 -9.86 -8.26 -3.31
C THR A 7 -10.24 -9.37 -2.35
N ARG A 8 -9.28 -9.78 -1.52
CA ARG A 8 -9.49 -10.49 -0.25
C ARG A 8 -9.19 -9.59 0.95
N HIS A 9 -9.54 -10.05 2.14
CA HIS A 9 -9.16 -9.47 3.43
C HIS A 9 -9.73 -8.06 3.71
N GLY A 10 -10.98 -7.80 3.31
CA GLY A 10 -11.73 -6.64 3.81
C GLY A 10 -11.35 -5.28 3.23
N LYS A 11 -10.49 -5.21 2.20
CA LYS A 11 -10.02 -3.92 1.63
C LYS A 11 -11.13 -3.05 1.05
N GLN A 12 -12.28 -3.62 0.73
CA GLN A 12 -13.46 -2.88 0.31
C GLN A 12 -13.86 -1.82 1.34
N ALA A 13 -13.75 -2.12 2.64
CA ALA A 13 -14.13 -1.18 3.68
C ALA A 13 -13.28 0.10 3.67
N GLN A 14 -12.05 0.02 3.14
CA GLN A 14 -11.15 1.17 3.00
C GLN A 14 -11.24 1.86 1.63
N ILE A 15 -11.56 1.11 0.56
CA ILE A 15 -11.58 1.63 -0.82
C ILE A 15 -12.97 2.15 -1.20
N GLY A 16 -14.02 1.37 -0.92
CA GLY A 16 -15.39 1.64 -1.34
C GLY A 16 -15.89 3.01 -0.90
N PRO A 17 -15.97 3.29 0.42
CA PRO A 17 -16.51 4.56 0.91
C PRO A 17 -15.82 5.81 0.33
N VAL A 18 -14.50 5.73 0.10
CA VAL A 18 -13.71 6.83 -0.47
C VAL A 18 -14.10 7.09 -1.92
N LEU A 19 -14.15 6.05 -2.75
CA LEU A 19 -14.45 6.19 -4.17
C LEU A 19 -15.93 6.53 -4.41
N GLU A 20 -16.84 5.89 -3.68
CA GLU A 20 -18.28 6.12 -3.80
C GLU A 20 -18.65 7.57 -3.48
N ALA A 21 -18.08 8.11 -2.39
CA ALA A 21 -18.28 9.51 -2.01
C ALA A 21 -17.69 10.50 -3.03
N ALA A 22 -16.49 10.22 -3.55
CA ALA A 22 -15.79 11.16 -4.43
C ALA A 22 -16.29 11.14 -5.89
N LEU A 23 -16.77 9.98 -6.38
CA LEU A 23 -17.06 9.75 -7.80
C LEU A 23 -18.53 9.43 -8.09
N ALA A 24 -19.39 9.40 -7.07
CA ALA A 24 -20.78 8.95 -7.19
C ALA A 24 -20.88 7.59 -7.90
N CYS A 25 -19.98 6.67 -7.53
CA CYS A 25 -19.94 5.30 -8.02
C CYS A 25 -20.47 4.31 -6.97
N THR A 26 -20.49 3.03 -7.34
CA THR A 26 -20.77 1.91 -6.45
C THR A 26 -19.63 0.92 -6.62
N VAL A 27 -19.00 0.51 -5.51
CA VAL A 27 -17.89 -0.43 -5.50
C VAL A 27 -18.38 -1.79 -5.00
N GLU A 28 -18.52 -2.72 -5.94
CA GLU A 28 -18.89 -4.10 -5.66
C GLU A 28 -17.65 -4.97 -5.52
N VAL A 29 -17.69 -5.96 -4.63
CA VAL A 29 -16.61 -6.94 -4.48
C VAL A 29 -16.99 -8.22 -5.19
N ASN A 30 -16.06 -8.74 -6.00
CA ASN A 30 -16.15 -10.11 -6.45
C ASN A 30 -15.35 -11.01 -5.50
N GLU A 31 -16.05 -11.68 -4.59
CA GLU A 31 -15.44 -12.65 -3.65
C GLU A 31 -15.27 -14.05 -4.23
N GLN A 32 -15.83 -14.32 -5.42
CA GLN A 32 -15.86 -15.65 -6.03
C GLN A 32 -14.48 -16.09 -6.55
N PHE A 33 -13.53 -15.17 -6.64
CA PHE A 33 -12.17 -15.46 -7.10
C PHE A 33 -11.16 -15.40 -5.97
N ASP A 34 -10.42 -16.49 -5.81
CA ASP A 34 -9.30 -16.58 -4.88
C ASP A 34 -8.09 -15.76 -5.38
N THR A 35 -7.97 -14.52 -4.92
CA THR A 35 -6.82 -13.66 -5.27
C THR A 35 -5.50 -14.10 -4.63
N ASP A 36 -5.52 -15.00 -3.62
CA ASP A 36 -4.29 -15.51 -3.00
C ASP A 36 -3.52 -16.42 -3.98
N ARG A 37 -4.20 -16.94 -5.01
CA ARG A 37 -3.58 -17.59 -6.17
C ARG A 37 -2.69 -16.66 -6.99
N LEU A 38 -2.86 -15.34 -6.85
CA LEU A 38 -2.06 -14.32 -7.54
C LEU A 38 -0.86 -13.85 -6.69
N GLY A 39 -0.70 -14.40 -5.47
CA GLY A 39 0.38 -14.09 -4.53
C GLY A 39 -0.17 -13.79 -3.14
N THR A 40 0.53 -14.27 -2.10
CA THR A 40 0.13 -14.06 -0.70
C THR A 40 1.09 -13.17 0.06
N PHE A 41 0.54 -12.47 1.05
CA PHE A 41 1.34 -11.62 1.94
C PHE A 41 2.25 -12.44 2.87
N THR A 42 1.82 -13.67 3.18
CA THR A 42 2.54 -14.67 4.00
C THR A 42 3.68 -15.37 3.27
N ARG A 43 3.99 -14.97 2.02
CA ARG A 43 5.03 -15.56 1.16
C ARG A 43 4.81 -17.04 0.80
N GLU A 44 3.59 -17.55 0.99
CA GLU A 44 3.22 -18.92 0.60
C GLU A 44 3.09 -19.05 -0.93
N VAL A 45 2.68 -17.98 -1.63
CA VAL A 45 2.64 -17.89 -3.09
C VAL A 45 3.38 -16.63 -3.53
N ALA A 46 4.38 -16.78 -4.40
CA ALA A 46 5.11 -15.65 -4.95
C ALA A 46 4.23 -14.83 -5.91
N ARG A 47 4.34 -13.50 -5.83
CA ARG A 47 3.68 -12.59 -6.79
C ARG A 47 4.37 -12.69 -8.16
N ALA A 48 3.59 -12.61 -9.25
CA ALA A 48 4.14 -12.45 -10.59
C ALA A 48 4.28 -10.95 -10.93
N GLY A 49 5.46 -10.54 -11.40
CA GLY A 49 5.73 -9.16 -11.81
C GLY A 49 5.83 -8.15 -10.66
N SER A 50 5.78 -6.86 -11.01
CA SER A 50 5.81 -5.72 -10.10
C SER A 50 4.50 -5.55 -9.34
N GLN A 51 4.52 -4.76 -8.24
CA GLN A 51 3.33 -4.42 -7.47
C GLN A 51 2.21 -3.80 -8.35
N LEU A 52 2.60 -2.96 -9.32
CA LEU A 52 1.65 -2.32 -10.23
C LEU A 52 1.05 -3.33 -11.22
N GLU A 53 1.87 -4.23 -11.78
CA GLU A 53 1.40 -5.26 -12.71
C GLU A 53 0.40 -6.21 -12.06
N ALA A 54 0.66 -6.61 -10.80
CA ALA A 54 -0.27 -7.43 -10.03
C ALA A 54 -1.61 -6.70 -9.76
N ALA A 55 -1.56 -5.43 -9.36
CA ALA A 55 -2.78 -4.63 -9.16
C ALA A 55 -3.56 -4.43 -10.48
N ARG A 56 -2.87 -4.14 -11.59
CA ARG A 56 -3.47 -4.05 -12.92
C ARG A 56 -4.12 -5.36 -13.34
N HIS A 57 -3.44 -6.49 -13.13
CA HIS A 57 -3.98 -7.80 -13.49
C HIS A 57 -5.27 -8.08 -12.70
N LYS A 58 -5.29 -7.78 -11.40
CA LYS A 58 -6.51 -7.87 -10.58
C LYS A 58 -7.64 -6.98 -11.09
N ALA A 59 -7.33 -5.74 -11.48
CA ALA A 59 -8.32 -4.83 -12.06
C ALA A 59 -8.91 -5.37 -13.37
N ARG A 60 -8.09 -5.93 -14.27
CA ARG A 60 -8.56 -6.54 -15.53
C ARG A 60 -9.40 -7.79 -15.28
N LEU A 61 -8.99 -8.67 -14.37
CA LEU A 61 -9.80 -9.82 -13.96
C LEU A 61 -11.13 -9.39 -13.35
N ALA A 62 -11.17 -8.28 -12.61
CA ALA A 62 -12.41 -7.74 -12.05
C ALA A 62 -13.43 -7.36 -13.13
N ILE A 63 -12.96 -6.83 -14.27
CA ILE A 63 -13.78 -6.53 -15.46
C ILE A 63 -14.33 -7.82 -16.06
N GLU A 64 -13.45 -8.79 -16.30
CA GLU A 64 -13.80 -10.07 -16.93
C GLU A 64 -14.81 -10.88 -16.10
N LEU A 65 -14.59 -10.96 -14.78
CA LEU A 65 -15.43 -11.74 -13.87
C LEU A 65 -16.70 -11.00 -13.42
N GLY A 66 -16.67 -9.67 -13.48
CA GLY A 66 -17.74 -8.82 -12.96
C GLY A 66 -18.74 -8.34 -14.02
N ASP A 67 -18.49 -8.62 -15.30
CA ASP A 67 -19.23 -8.07 -16.44
C ASP A 67 -19.45 -6.55 -16.28
N CYS A 68 -18.34 -5.83 -16.09
CA CYS A 68 -18.32 -4.41 -15.78
C CYS A 68 -17.15 -3.74 -16.50
N ALA A 69 -17.37 -2.56 -17.09
CA ALA A 69 -16.29 -1.84 -17.79
C ALA A 69 -15.21 -1.24 -16.88
N PHE A 70 -15.46 -1.18 -15.57
CA PHE A 70 -14.58 -0.56 -14.58
C PHE A 70 -14.10 -1.61 -13.58
N GLY A 71 -12.79 -1.84 -13.58
CA GLY A 71 -12.14 -2.79 -12.69
C GLY A 71 -11.19 -2.09 -11.73
N LEU A 72 -11.25 -2.50 -10.46
CA LEU A 72 -10.36 -2.07 -9.40
C LEU A 72 -9.48 -3.23 -8.95
N GLY A 73 -8.20 -2.95 -8.77
CA GLY A 73 -7.23 -3.87 -8.19
C GLY A 73 -6.38 -3.14 -7.16
N SER A 74 -6.04 -3.83 -6.06
CA SER A 74 -5.20 -3.25 -5.01
C SER A 74 -4.07 -4.17 -4.61
N GLU A 75 -2.90 -3.57 -4.37
CA GLU A 75 -1.71 -4.30 -3.93
C GLU A 75 -0.88 -3.55 -2.90
N GLY A 76 -0.30 -4.32 -1.98
CA GLY A 76 0.58 -3.83 -0.93
C GLY A 76 2.00 -4.39 -1.06
N ALA A 77 2.98 -3.60 -0.67
CA ALA A 77 4.37 -4.01 -0.55
C ALA A 77 4.99 -3.43 0.71
N PHE A 78 5.93 -4.17 1.28
CA PHE A 78 6.74 -3.73 2.41
C PHE A 78 8.20 -3.84 2.01
N PHE A 79 8.96 -2.81 2.31
CA PHE A 79 10.38 -2.70 2.02
C PHE A 79 11.03 -1.80 3.08
N THR A 80 12.34 -1.67 3.03
CA THR A 80 13.06 -0.73 3.89
C THR A 80 12.97 0.68 3.32
N ASP A 81 12.82 1.68 4.17
CA ASP A 81 12.68 3.09 3.81
C ASP A 81 13.73 3.51 2.76
N PRO A 82 13.31 4.10 1.62
CA PRO A 82 14.20 4.33 0.49
C PRO A 82 15.22 5.45 0.70
N VAL A 83 15.07 6.27 1.75
CA VAL A 83 15.95 7.40 2.02
C VAL A 83 17.03 7.02 3.03
N SER A 84 16.62 6.51 4.19
CA SER A 84 17.50 6.14 5.30
C SER A 84 17.94 4.68 5.27
N GLY A 85 17.13 3.78 4.71
CA GLY A 85 17.37 2.34 4.79
C GLY A 85 17.22 1.76 6.20
N LEU A 86 16.58 2.47 7.13
CA LEU A 86 16.53 2.07 8.55
C LEU A 86 15.15 1.60 9.01
N LEU A 87 14.08 2.16 8.46
CA LEU A 87 12.72 1.93 8.94
C LEU A 87 11.94 1.05 7.98
N PRO A 88 11.05 0.18 8.48
CA PRO A 88 10.15 -0.52 7.60
C PRO A 88 9.11 0.43 6.99
N TRP A 89 8.82 0.22 5.72
CA TRP A 89 7.99 1.08 4.90
C TRP A 89 6.91 0.27 4.20
N ASN A 90 5.67 0.76 4.24
CA ASN A 90 4.55 0.18 3.53
C ASN A 90 4.18 1.08 2.35
N ARG A 91 3.92 0.47 1.20
CA ARG A 91 3.36 1.12 0.02
C ARG A 91 2.12 0.37 -0.42
N GLU A 92 1.03 1.07 -0.59
CA GLU A 92 -0.23 0.55 -1.10
C GLU A 92 -0.58 1.23 -2.44
N LEU A 93 -1.08 0.43 -3.37
CA LEU A 93 -1.56 0.85 -4.69
C LEU A 93 -3.04 0.48 -4.83
N VAL A 94 -3.81 1.38 -5.42
CA VAL A 94 -5.16 1.09 -5.94
C VAL A 94 -5.21 1.53 -7.40
N VAL A 95 -5.47 0.59 -8.29
CA VAL A 95 -5.51 0.80 -9.75
C VAL A 95 -6.95 0.68 -10.21
N LEU A 96 -7.42 1.69 -10.97
CA LEU A 96 -8.62 1.61 -11.79
C LEU A 96 -8.23 1.36 -13.24
N VAL A 97 -8.85 0.38 -13.87
CA VAL A 97 -8.88 0.20 -15.33
C VAL A 97 -10.28 0.57 -15.82
N ASP A 98 -10.35 1.52 -16.76
CA ASP A 98 -11.56 1.88 -17.48
C ASP A 98 -11.44 1.34 -18.92
N ALA A 99 -12.16 0.26 -19.20
CA ALA A 99 -12.15 -0.41 -20.50
C ALA A 99 -12.87 0.40 -21.59
N GLU A 100 -13.85 1.24 -21.26
CA GLU A 100 -14.55 2.09 -22.24
C GLU A 100 -13.59 3.13 -22.84
N ARG A 101 -12.76 3.73 -21.99
CA ARG A 101 -11.84 4.80 -22.38
C ARG A 101 -10.45 4.30 -22.75
N GLY A 102 -10.15 3.04 -22.43
CA GLY A 102 -8.83 2.44 -22.61
C GLY A 102 -7.76 3.08 -21.73
N ILE A 103 -8.11 3.46 -20.50
CA ILE A 103 -7.21 4.16 -19.57
C ILE A 103 -6.96 3.35 -18.30
N GLU A 104 -5.82 3.64 -17.67
CA GLU A 104 -5.43 3.12 -16.36
C GLU A 104 -5.02 4.29 -15.47
N VAL A 105 -5.56 4.33 -14.25
CA VAL A 105 -5.21 5.34 -13.25
C VAL A 105 -4.82 4.65 -11.96
N CYS A 106 -3.67 5.03 -11.39
CA CYS A 106 -3.12 4.42 -10.19
C CYS A 106 -3.00 5.46 -9.08
N GLY A 107 -3.70 5.23 -7.96
CA GLY A 107 -3.49 5.94 -6.71
C GLY A 107 -2.47 5.23 -5.83
N VAL A 108 -1.67 6.01 -5.12
CA VAL A 108 -0.55 5.52 -4.31
C VAL A 108 -0.57 6.17 -2.94
N ALA A 109 -0.29 5.39 -1.90
CA ALA A 109 0.10 5.91 -0.60
C ALA A 109 1.27 5.08 -0.05
N HIS A 110 2.13 5.72 0.73
CA HIS A 110 3.22 5.04 1.39
C HIS A 110 3.62 5.75 2.68
N GLY A 111 4.17 5.00 3.63
CA GLY A 111 4.55 5.53 4.94
C GLY A 111 5.22 4.50 5.83
N PRO A 112 5.64 4.91 7.05
CA PRO A 112 6.22 4.00 8.02
C PRO A 112 5.30 2.83 8.34
N ALA A 113 5.89 1.64 8.46
CA ALA A 113 5.21 0.40 8.82
C ALA A 113 5.65 -0.11 10.20
N TRP A 114 4.98 -1.14 10.71
CA TRP A 114 5.46 -1.94 11.82
C TRP A 114 5.48 -3.41 11.39
N ASN A 115 6.64 -3.90 10.95
CA ASN A 115 6.86 -5.28 10.52
C ASN A 115 7.92 -6.00 11.38
N SER A 116 8.11 -5.51 12.61
CA SER A 116 9.06 -6.07 13.57
C SER A 116 8.68 -7.50 13.94
N HIS A 117 9.68 -8.25 14.38
CA HIS A 117 9.52 -9.59 14.90
C HIS A 117 10.23 -9.75 16.25
N ARG A 118 9.80 -10.72 17.04
CA ARG A 118 10.42 -11.08 18.31
C ARG A 118 10.59 -12.59 18.38
N GLN A 119 11.79 -13.03 18.74
CA GLN A 119 12.04 -14.41 19.16
C GLN A 119 12.05 -14.44 20.67
N THR A 120 11.20 -15.26 21.27
CA THR A 120 11.15 -15.39 22.73
C THR A 120 10.51 -16.71 23.18
N GLY A 121 11.00 -17.23 24.30
CA GLY A 121 10.35 -18.28 25.07
C GLY A 121 9.63 -17.73 26.31
N ASP A 122 9.65 -16.42 26.54
CA ASP A 122 9.07 -15.76 27.70
C ASP A 122 7.74 -15.05 27.37
N TRP A 123 6.74 -15.29 28.21
CA TRP A 123 5.40 -14.74 28.02
C TRP A 123 5.35 -13.22 28.20
N ASN A 124 6.12 -12.65 29.14
CA ASN A 124 6.11 -11.21 29.39
C ASN A 124 6.79 -10.45 28.25
N GLU A 125 7.88 -11.00 27.68
CA GLU A 125 8.51 -10.45 26.48
C GLU A 125 7.57 -10.47 25.27
N LEU A 126 6.78 -11.54 25.10
CA LEU A 126 5.76 -11.61 24.05
C LEU A 126 4.67 -10.55 24.25
N LEU A 127 4.20 -10.36 25.49
CA LEU A 127 3.21 -9.32 25.80
C LEU A 127 3.76 -7.91 25.53
N ALA A 128 4.99 -7.63 25.93
CA ALA A 128 5.63 -6.33 25.67
C ALA A 128 5.77 -6.06 24.16
N PHE A 129 6.12 -7.09 23.38
CA PHE A 129 6.14 -7.00 21.92
C PHE A 129 4.75 -6.74 21.34
N ALA A 130 3.73 -7.46 21.82
CA ALA A 130 2.35 -7.31 21.37
C ALA A 130 1.83 -5.88 21.63
N GLU A 131 2.06 -5.35 22.83
CA GLU A 131 1.68 -3.99 23.21
C GLU A 131 2.38 -2.95 22.33
N ALA A 132 3.69 -3.09 22.10
CA ALA A 132 4.45 -2.20 21.21
C ALA A 132 3.94 -2.24 19.75
N ALA A 133 3.40 -3.38 19.30
CA ALA A 133 2.79 -3.51 17.98
C ALA A 133 1.39 -2.87 17.88
N GLY A 134 0.74 -2.57 19.01
CA GLY A 134 -0.63 -2.05 19.06
C GLY A 134 -1.71 -3.15 19.12
N PHE A 135 -1.40 -4.28 19.77
CA PHE A 135 -2.37 -5.34 20.05
C PHE A 135 -3.45 -4.86 21.04
N PRO A 136 -4.73 -5.26 20.89
CA PRO A 136 -5.26 -6.28 19.97
C PRO A 136 -5.63 -5.79 18.57
N GLU A 137 -5.69 -4.48 18.32
CA GLU A 137 -6.12 -3.95 17.02
C GLU A 137 -5.15 -4.36 15.90
N GLN A 138 -3.84 -4.33 16.18
CA GLN A 138 -2.84 -5.02 15.38
C GLN A 138 -2.79 -6.49 15.80
N GLN A 139 -3.27 -7.37 14.93
CA GLN A 139 -3.22 -8.81 15.18
C GLN A 139 -1.80 -9.34 14.97
N LEU A 140 -1.54 -10.52 15.53
CA LEU A 140 -0.24 -11.16 15.47
C LEU A 140 -0.26 -12.49 14.70
N VAL A 141 0.94 -12.87 14.30
CA VAL A 141 1.29 -14.18 13.76
C VAL A 141 2.31 -14.81 14.70
N LEU A 142 2.09 -16.07 15.08
CA LEU A 142 3.10 -16.85 15.82
C LEU A 142 3.42 -18.15 15.09
N ARG A 143 4.71 -18.52 15.12
CA ARG A 143 5.22 -19.80 14.63
C ARG A 143 6.37 -20.32 15.51
N PRO A 144 6.55 -21.64 15.60
CA PRO A 144 7.76 -22.21 16.21
C PRO A 144 9.00 -21.72 15.47
N LEU A 145 10.08 -21.40 16.18
CA LEU A 145 11.28 -20.83 15.56
C LEU A 145 11.94 -21.80 14.56
N GLU A 146 12.10 -23.08 14.93
CA GLU A 146 12.86 -24.07 14.16
C GLU A 146 12.02 -25.00 13.30
N CYS A 147 10.69 -24.99 13.45
CA CYS A 147 9.81 -25.97 12.81
C CYS A 147 8.90 -25.31 11.78
N ALA A 148 9.45 -25.00 10.60
CA ALA A 148 8.67 -24.41 9.50
C ALA A 148 7.50 -25.33 9.05
N GLN A 149 7.64 -26.65 9.20
CA GLN A 149 6.61 -27.65 8.85
C GLN A 149 5.44 -27.66 9.84
N ALA A 150 5.60 -27.13 11.05
CA ALA A 150 4.51 -27.03 12.02
C ALA A 150 3.45 -25.99 11.62
N GLY A 151 3.72 -25.17 10.60
CA GLY A 151 2.84 -24.11 10.15
C GLY A 151 2.90 -22.89 11.07
N LEU A 152 1.90 -22.01 10.93
CA LEU A 152 1.83 -20.77 11.69
C LEU A 152 0.37 -20.42 12.03
N ARG A 153 0.16 -19.78 13.19
CA ARG A 153 -1.14 -19.26 13.60
C ARG A 153 -1.22 -17.79 13.24
N LYS A 154 -2.24 -17.41 12.47
CA LYS A 154 -2.45 -16.07 11.92
C LYS A 154 -3.69 -15.43 12.55
N GLY A 155 -3.76 -14.10 12.56
CA GLY A 155 -4.96 -13.36 12.94
C GLY A 155 -5.28 -13.45 14.43
N ILE A 156 -4.25 -13.55 15.26
CA ILE A 156 -4.37 -13.62 16.72
C ILE A 156 -4.73 -12.22 17.21
N GLY A 157 -5.98 -12.05 17.66
CA GLY A 157 -6.57 -10.75 17.98
C GLY A 157 -7.11 -10.62 19.41
N ASP A 158 -6.84 -11.59 20.28
CA ASP A 158 -7.21 -11.52 21.69
C ASP A 158 -6.22 -12.29 22.57
N ARG A 159 -6.24 -11.98 23.87
CA ARG A 159 -5.24 -12.47 24.83
C ARG A 159 -5.29 -13.99 25.02
N GLU A 160 -6.48 -14.58 24.95
CA GLU A 160 -6.66 -16.02 25.12
C GLU A 160 -6.08 -16.78 23.91
N ALA A 161 -6.41 -16.32 22.70
CA ALA A 161 -5.85 -16.83 21.46
C ALA A 161 -4.32 -16.66 21.42
N LEU A 162 -3.79 -15.55 21.96
CA LEU A 162 -2.35 -15.33 22.07
C LEU A 162 -1.67 -16.34 22.99
N ALA A 163 -2.26 -16.59 24.17
CA ALA A 163 -1.74 -17.58 25.12
C ALA A 163 -1.75 -19.00 24.51
N ALA A 164 -2.88 -19.39 23.92
CA ALA A 164 -3.02 -20.70 23.28
C ALA A 164 -2.07 -20.86 22.08
N ALA A 165 -1.85 -19.81 21.29
CA ALA A 165 -0.91 -19.84 20.18
C ALA A 165 0.54 -19.92 20.66
N PHE A 166 0.88 -19.25 21.75
CA PHE A 166 2.20 -19.28 22.35
C PHE A 166 2.54 -20.66 22.91
N GLU A 167 1.67 -21.24 23.73
CA GLU A 167 1.84 -22.61 24.27
C GLU A 167 1.99 -23.65 23.16
N TRP A 168 1.13 -23.56 22.14
CA TRP A 168 1.23 -24.42 20.96
C TRP A 168 2.58 -24.29 20.27
N ALA A 169 3.05 -23.06 20.03
CA ALA A 169 4.30 -22.84 19.31
C ALA A 169 5.53 -23.28 20.13
N LEU A 170 5.50 -23.08 21.45
CA LEU A 170 6.52 -23.57 22.37
C LEU A 170 6.62 -25.09 22.35
N GLY A 171 5.48 -25.80 22.44
CA GLY A 171 5.45 -27.27 22.42
C GLY A 171 5.98 -27.90 21.13
N GLN A 172 6.01 -27.12 20.04
CA GLN A 172 6.49 -27.54 18.72
C GLN A 172 7.93 -27.08 18.42
N SER A 173 8.51 -26.20 19.25
CA SER A 173 9.88 -25.69 19.10
C SER A 173 10.86 -26.52 19.93
N ALA A 174 11.93 -26.98 19.30
CA ALA A 174 12.98 -27.74 19.99
C ALA A 174 13.76 -26.89 21.02
N SER A 175 13.81 -25.56 20.83
CA SER A 175 14.47 -24.62 21.74
C SER A 175 13.52 -23.96 22.73
N ALA A 176 12.24 -24.33 22.73
CA ALA A 176 11.17 -23.61 23.42
C ALA A 176 11.17 -22.10 23.08
N THR A 177 11.34 -21.78 21.81
CA THR A 177 11.31 -20.40 21.31
C THR A 177 10.25 -20.22 20.24
N VAL A 178 9.49 -19.13 20.37
CA VAL A 178 8.47 -18.73 19.40
C VAL A 178 8.94 -17.50 18.64
N LEU A 179 8.66 -17.47 17.35
CA LEU A 179 8.78 -16.27 16.53
C LEU A 179 7.42 -15.61 16.41
N ALA A 180 7.30 -14.41 16.98
CA ALA A 180 6.14 -13.54 16.89
C ALA A 180 6.39 -12.43 15.85
N GLU A 181 5.40 -12.21 14.99
CA GLU A 181 5.44 -11.23 13.90
C GLU A 181 4.11 -10.45 13.87
N ALA A 182 4.14 -9.19 13.45
CA ALA A 182 2.90 -8.46 13.19
C ALA A 182 2.14 -9.08 12.01
N ASP A 183 0.83 -9.25 12.13
CA ASP A 183 0.00 -9.71 11.02
C ASP A 183 -0.28 -8.56 10.05
N LEU A 184 0.42 -8.59 8.92
CA LEU A 184 0.40 -7.53 7.92
C LEU A 184 -0.75 -7.67 6.91
N ARG A 185 -1.67 -8.63 7.08
CA ARG A 185 -2.89 -8.72 6.25
C ARG A 185 -3.78 -7.51 6.53
N ALA A 186 -4.49 -7.00 5.52
CA ALA A 186 -5.20 -5.71 5.61
C ALA A 186 -6.20 -5.66 6.79
N HIS A 187 -7.12 -6.62 6.91
CA HIS A 187 -8.04 -6.72 8.05
C HIS A 187 -7.37 -6.86 9.44
N CYS A 188 -6.08 -7.22 9.50
CA CYS A 188 -5.32 -7.45 10.72
C CYS A 188 -4.45 -6.26 11.15
N SER A 189 -4.32 -5.23 10.30
CA SER A 189 -3.37 -4.13 10.51
C SER A 189 -4.04 -2.77 10.28
N PRO A 190 -4.42 -2.05 11.35
CA PRO A 190 -5.06 -0.73 11.26
C PRO A 190 -4.22 0.29 10.48
N ARG A 191 -2.89 0.29 10.69
CA ARG A 191 -1.98 1.17 9.95
C ARG A 191 -2.03 0.90 8.45
N ARG A 192 -2.06 -0.37 8.05
CA ARG A 192 -2.18 -0.75 6.64
C ARG A 192 -3.55 -0.35 6.07
N GLN A 193 -4.63 -0.52 6.83
CA GLN A 193 -5.96 -0.07 6.41
C GLN A 193 -5.99 1.43 6.12
N GLN A 194 -5.38 2.23 6.99
CA GLN A 194 -5.22 3.66 6.75
C GLN A 194 -4.47 3.95 5.45
N ARG A 195 -3.34 3.26 5.19
CA ARG A 195 -2.57 3.43 3.94
C ARG A 195 -3.38 3.03 2.70
N ILE A 196 -4.22 2.00 2.78
CA ILE A 196 -5.13 1.62 1.68
C ILE A 196 -6.15 2.74 1.42
N ALA A 197 -6.74 3.33 2.46
CA ALA A 197 -7.70 4.43 2.33
C ALA A 197 -7.06 5.69 1.74
N GLU A 198 -5.81 6.00 2.12
CA GLU A 198 -5.03 7.09 1.53
C GLU A 198 -4.73 6.84 0.05
N ALA A 199 -4.38 5.61 -0.34
CA ALA A 199 -4.17 5.26 -1.74
C ALA A 199 -5.46 5.37 -2.57
N ALA A 200 -6.60 4.99 -1.99
CA ALA A 200 -7.92 5.20 -2.61
C ALA A 200 -8.26 6.69 -2.73
N THR A 201 -7.90 7.51 -1.74
CA THR A 201 -8.08 8.96 -1.77
C THR A 201 -7.22 9.60 -2.86
N ASP A 202 -5.98 9.13 -3.01
CA ASP A 202 -5.11 9.55 -4.09
C ASP A 202 -5.68 9.19 -5.46
N LEU A 203 -6.19 7.96 -5.62
CA LEU A 203 -6.87 7.51 -6.83
C LEU A 203 -8.09 8.41 -7.16
N ALA A 204 -8.93 8.69 -6.16
CA ALA A 204 -10.10 9.54 -6.33
C ALA A 204 -9.72 10.94 -6.84
N ARG A 205 -8.71 11.58 -6.23
CA ARG A 205 -8.22 12.89 -6.68
C ARG A 205 -7.73 12.88 -8.12
N ARG A 206 -7.00 11.83 -8.53
CA ARG A 206 -6.54 11.65 -9.90
C ARG A 206 -7.70 11.49 -10.88
N LEU A 207 -8.69 10.70 -10.53
CA LEU A 207 -9.87 10.46 -11.36
C LEU A 207 -10.75 11.70 -11.50
N SER A 208 -10.84 12.52 -10.46
CA SER A 208 -11.54 13.81 -10.52
C SER A 208 -10.79 14.88 -11.32
N SER A 209 -9.53 14.65 -11.68
CA SER A 209 -8.76 15.57 -12.51
C SER A 209 -8.86 15.19 -13.99
N THR A 210 -9.52 16.03 -14.77
CA THR A 210 -9.79 15.80 -16.19
C THR A 210 -8.82 16.54 -17.09
N CYS A 211 -8.42 15.91 -18.20
CA CYS A 211 -7.58 16.54 -19.21
C CYS A 211 -8.32 17.71 -19.88
N PRO A 212 -7.70 18.90 -20.01
CA PRO A 212 -8.35 20.03 -20.66
C PRO A 212 -8.55 19.84 -22.17
N GLN A 213 -7.77 18.95 -22.82
CA GLN A 213 -7.89 18.70 -24.25
C GLN A 213 -8.92 17.62 -24.60
N CYS A 214 -8.99 16.52 -23.85
CA CYS A 214 -9.84 15.37 -24.20
C CYS A 214 -10.87 15.00 -23.13
N SER A 215 -10.93 15.76 -22.03
CA SER A 215 -11.83 15.55 -20.89
C SER A 215 -11.72 14.19 -20.20
N SER A 216 -10.73 13.37 -20.56
CA SER A 216 -10.49 12.07 -19.90
C SER A 216 -10.04 12.29 -18.45
N PRO A 217 -10.56 11.51 -17.49
CA PRO A 217 -10.05 11.53 -16.11
C PRO A 217 -8.61 11.01 -16.07
N GLY A 218 -7.90 11.29 -14.98
CA GLY A 218 -6.51 10.88 -14.78
C GLY A 218 -5.48 11.85 -15.34
N PHE A 219 -5.83 13.13 -15.53
CA PHE A 219 -4.85 14.17 -15.86
C PHE A 219 -4.09 14.58 -14.61
N TRP A 220 -2.86 14.10 -14.44
CA TRP A 220 -2.17 14.21 -13.16
C TRP A 220 -0.67 14.45 -13.33
N LEU A 221 0.00 14.78 -12.22
CA LEU A 221 1.44 14.89 -12.14
C LEU A 221 2.10 13.59 -12.63
N CYS A 222 2.95 13.71 -13.65
CA CYS A 222 3.68 12.60 -14.25
C CYS A 222 5.19 12.79 -14.18
N GLU A 223 5.67 14.02 -14.02
CA GLU A 223 7.09 14.34 -13.94
C GLU A 223 7.30 15.61 -13.09
N ARG A 224 8.43 15.65 -12.38
CA ARG A 224 8.89 16.80 -11.61
C ARG A 224 10.26 17.19 -12.13
N LEU A 225 10.39 18.40 -12.65
CA LEU A 225 11.66 18.92 -13.15
C LEU A 225 12.40 19.61 -12.00
N PRO A 226 13.60 19.13 -11.64
CA PRO A 226 14.41 19.74 -10.58
C PRO A 226 14.95 21.11 -11.01
N GLY A 227 15.43 21.87 -10.04
CA GLY A 227 16.12 23.13 -10.28
C GLY A 227 15.65 24.30 -9.42
N LEU A 228 14.93 24.03 -8.31
CA LEU A 228 14.55 25.08 -7.37
C LEU A 228 15.82 25.74 -6.81
N PRO A 229 15.99 27.07 -6.92
CA PRO A 229 17.25 27.73 -6.55
C PRO A 229 17.43 27.73 -5.03
N CYS A 230 18.64 27.42 -4.55
CA CYS A 230 18.97 27.51 -3.13
C CYS A 230 18.85 28.94 -2.61
N ALA A 231 18.17 29.13 -1.48
CA ALA A 231 17.96 30.45 -0.86
C ALA A 231 19.26 31.16 -0.43
N TRP A 232 20.40 30.47 -0.34
CA TRP A 232 21.69 31.05 0.06
C TRP A 232 22.65 31.29 -1.11
N CYS A 233 22.85 30.28 -1.97
CA CYS A 233 23.84 30.36 -3.03
C CYS A 233 23.24 30.50 -4.43
N GLY A 234 21.92 30.35 -4.58
CA GLY A 234 21.23 30.38 -5.88
C GLY A 234 21.45 29.13 -6.76
N GLU A 235 22.30 28.18 -6.35
CA GLU A 235 22.55 26.96 -7.12
C GLU A 235 21.26 26.12 -7.26
N PRO A 236 20.96 25.57 -8.46
CA PRO A 236 19.82 24.68 -8.65
C PRO A 236 19.92 23.44 -7.77
N THR A 237 18.85 23.12 -7.05
CA THR A 237 18.76 21.91 -6.22
C THR A 237 18.01 20.77 -6.92
N ASP A 238 18.02 19.58 -6.34
CA ASP A 238 17.21 18.44 -6.79
C ASP A 238 15.70 18.64 -6.50
N LEU A 239 15.32 19.71 -5.80
CA LEU A 239 13.92 20.03 -5.56
C LEU A 239 13.25 20.55 -6.83
N ALA A 240 11.98 20.17 -7.01
CA ALA A 240 11.22 20.48 -8.19
C ALA A 240 10.90 21.98 -8.27
N VAL A 241 11.15 22.59 -9.43
CA VAL A 241 10.69 23.95 -9.77
C VAL A 241 9.44 23.91 -10.67
N THR A 242 9.30 22.83 -11.44
CA THR A 242 8.19 22.64 -12.38
C THR A 242 7.60 21.25 -12.22
N ASP A 243 6.27 21.20 -12.18
CA ASP A 243 5.46 19.99 -12.18
C ASP A 243 4.84 19.81 -13.58
N THR A 244 5.12 18.70 -14.24
CA THR A 244 4.49 18.36 -15.53
C THR A 244 3.30 17.45 -15.30
N HIS A 245 2.11 17.93 -15.65
CA HIS A 245 0.88 17.15 -15.66
C HIS A 245 0.65 16.54 -17.04
N GLY A 246 0.26 15.27 -17.08
CA GLY A 246 0.06 14.52 -18.32
C GLY A 246 -1.28 13.80 -18.36
N CYS A 247 -1.85 13.64 -19.55
CA CYS A 247 -3.04 12.84 -19.76
C CYS A 247 -2.68 11.35 -19.95
N VAL A 248 -3.46 10.46 -19.32
CA VAL A 248 -3.33 9.00 -19.51
C VAL A 248 -3.94 8.50 -20.83
N ARG A 249 -4.66 9.35 -21.57
CA ARG A 249 -5.38 8.98 -22.82
C ARG A 249 -4.82 9.61 -24.08
N CYS A 250 -4.43 10.89 -24.04
CA CYS A 250 -3.87 11.60 -25.19
C CYS A 250 -2.46 12.12 -24.87
N ALA A 251 -1.79 12.69 -25.87
CA ALA A 251 -0.43 13.21 -25.71
C ALA A 251 -0.35 14.57 -24.97
N TYR A 252 -1.48 15.12 -24.49
CA TYR A 252 -1.49 16.43 -23.84
C TYR A 252 -0.68 16.42 -22.55
N ARG A 253 0.19 17.42 -22.42
CA ARG A 253 0.98 17.72 -21.24
C ARG A 253 0.96 19.21 -20.96
N GLU A 254 1.03 19.57 -19.70
CA GLU A 254 1.07 20.94 -19.23
C GLU A 254 2.11 21.06 -18.11
N GLU A 255 3.01 22.03 -18.26
CA GLU A 255 3.95 22.40 -17.21
C GLU A 255 3.32 23.46 -16.32
N ARG A 256 3.45 23.27 -15.01
CA ARG A 256 2.97 24.18 -13.97
C ARG A 256 4.13 24.46 -13.03
N ALA A 257 4.15 25.65 -12.43
CA ALA A 257 5.04 25.88 -11.31
C ALA A 257 4.78 24.83 -10.23
N ALA A 258 5.83 24.23 -9.70
CA ALA A 258 5.68 23.24 -8.64
C ALA A 258 4.97 23.89 -7.43
N ALA A 259 4.03 23.16 -6.83
CA ALA A 259 3.35 23.66 -5.64
C ALA A 259 4.33 23.69 -4.46
N GLY A 260 4.56 24.88 -3.87
CA GLY A 260 5.46 25.02 -2.72
C GLY A 260 6.29 26.31 -2.76
N PRO A 261 7.44 26.33 -2.06
CA PRO A 261 8.31 27.50 -2.00
C PRO A 261 8.99 27.75 -3.35
N THR A 262 9.35 29.01 -3.62
CA THR A 262 10.09 29.44 -4.82
C THR A 262 11.60 29.30 -4.70
N GLU A 263 12.08 29.01 -3.49
CA GLU A 263 13.50 28.81 -3.16
C GLU A 263 13.63 27.55 -2.28
N ALA A 264 14.75 26.84 -2.44
CA ALA A 264 15.08 25.65 -1.68
C ALA A 264 15.76 26.02 -0.35
N ASP A 265 15.39 25.30 0.72
CA ASP A 265 16.15 25.32 1.97
C ASP A 265 17.59 24.85 1.68
N PRO A 266 18.62 25.58 2.14
CA PRO A 266 20.02 25.20 2.00
C PRO A 266 20.35 23.78 2.48
N ALA A 267 19.56 23.19 3.38
CA ALA A 267 19.68 21.79 3.81
C ALA A 267 19.52 20.78 2.65
N HIS A 268 18.88 21.18 1.55
CA HIS A 268 18.70 20.36 0.35
C HIS A 268 19.68 20.73 -0.79
N CYS A 269 20.57 21.70 -0.57
CA CYS A 269 21.55 22.12 -1.57
C CYS A 269 22.85 21.35 -1.40
N ARG A 270 23.29 20.61 -2.42
CA ARG A 270 24.55 19.84 -2.39
C ARG A 270 25.80 20.72 -2.22
N LEU A 271 25.72 22.02 -2.49
CA LEU A 271 26.82 22.97 -2.28
C LEU A 271 26.82 23.53 -0.86
N CYS A 272 25.65 23.88 -0.31
CA CYS A 272 25.55 24.43 1.06
C CYS A 272 25.54 23.34 2.14
N ASN A 273 25.07 22.14 1.80
CA ASN A 273 24.98 20.96 2.65
C ASN A 273 25.41 19.71 1.83
N PRO A 274 26.73 19.51 1.65
CA PRO A 274 27.28 18.39 0.90
C PRO A 274 27.12 17.02 1.57
#